data_AF-A0A929GJZ7-F1
#
_entry.id   AF-A0A929GJZ7-F1
#
_cell.length_a   1.000
_cell.length_b   1.000
_cell.length_c   1.000
_cell.angle_alpha   90.00
_cell.angle_beta   90.00
_cell.angle_gamma   90.00
#
_symmetry.space_group_name_H-M   'P 1'
#
loop_
_entity.id
_entity.type
_entity.pdbx_description
1 polymer ?
#
loop_
_entity_poly.entity_id
_entity_poly.type
_entity_poly.pdbx_seq_one_letter_code
_entity_poly.pdbx_strand_id
1 'polypeptide(L)'
;MSISTVNPQIEESWKKVLADEFRADYFSTLKSFLIEEKKRYTVYPPGEKIFAAFDHTSFESVRVVIIGQDPYHGAGQAHGLCFSVPQGIRKPPSLVNIFKEIK
;
A
#
# COMPACT_ATOMS: atom_id res chain seq x y z
N MET A 1 19.76 4.21 -21.86
CA MET A 1 19.02 4.74 -20.70
C MET A 1 18.99 3.65 -19.65
N SER A 2 19.50 3.89 -18.45
CA SER A 2 19.45 2.90 -17.38
C SER A 2 18.00 2.80 -16.91
N ILE A 3 17.28 1.74 -17.27
CA ILE A 3 15.97 1.44 -16.73
C ILE A 3 16.17 1.27 -15.22
N SER A 4 15.69 2.23 -14.45
CA SER A 4 15.77 2.19 -12.99
C SER A 4 14.75 1.15 -12.53
N THR A 5 15.18 -0.10 -12.39
CA THR A 5 14.30 -1.19 -11.94
C THR A 5 13.78 -0.90 -10.54
N VAL A 6 12.46 -0.86 -10.37
CA VAL A 6 11.86 -0.71 -9.05
C VAL A 6 11.95 -2.04 -8.33
N ASN A 7 12.41 -2.05 -7.08
CA ASN A 7 12.57 -3.28 -6.29
C ASN A 7 12.04 -3.05 -4.87
N PRO A 8 10.72 -3.16 -4.66
CA PRO A 8 10.13 -2.94 -3.35
C PRO A 8 10.41 -4.12 -2.41
N GLN A 9 10.43 -3.84 -1.11
CA GLN A 9 10.44 -4.89 -0.08
C GLN A 9 9.01 -5.39 0.14
N ILE A 10 8.73 -6.57 -0.40
CA ILE A 10 7.46 -7.31 -0.26
C ILE A 10 7.78 -8.81 -0.18
N GLU A 11 6.76 -9.61 0.16
CA GLU A 11 6.87 -11.06 0.24
C GLU A 11 7.28 -11.66 -1.13
N GLU A 12 8.10 -12.71 -1.11
CA GLU A 12 8.83 -13.20 -2.28
C GLU A 12 7.91 -13.79 -3.37
N SER A 13 6.80 -14.43 -3.00
CA SER A 13 5.81 -14.91 -3.99
C SER A 13 5.20 -13.74 -4.76
N TRP A 14 4.92 -12.61 -4.09
CA TRP A 14 4.43 -11.40 -4.74
C TRP A 14 5.48 -10.74 -5.62
N LYS A 15 6.76 -10.73 -5.22
CA LYS A 15 7.84 -10.24 -6.10
C LYS A 15 7.88 -10.99 -7.42
N LYS A 16 7.70 -12.31 -7.39
CA LYS A 16 7.67 -13.15 -8.60
C LYS A 16 6.47 -12.81 -9.47
N VAL A 17 5.28 -12.73 -8.87
CA VAL A 17 4.02 -12.45 -9.59
C VAL A 17 4.01 -11.04 -10.21
N LEU A 18 4.56 -10.05 -9.51
CA LEU A 18 4.53 -8.63 -9.92
C LEU A 18 5.84 -8.18 -10.61
N ALA A 19 6.74 -9.11 -10.94
CA ALA A 19 8.06 -8.79 -11.49
C ALA A 19 7.99 -7.95 -12.78
N ASP A 20 7.02 -8.24 -13.66
CA ASP A 20 6.83 -7.50 -14.90
C ASP A 20 6.35 -6.07 -14.65
N GLU A 21 5.48 -5.87 -13.67
CA GLU A 21 4.98 -4.53 -13.30
C GLU A 21 6.12 -3.66 -12.77
N PHE A 22 7.01 -4.19 -11.94
CA PHE A 22 8.16 -3.44 -11.43
C PHE A 22 9.24 -3.15 -12.48
N ARG A 23 9.25 -3.90 -13.59
CA ARG A 23 10.11 -3.66 -14.76
C ARG A 23 9.48 -2.70 -15.77
N ALA A 24 8.18 -2.47 -15.71
CA ALA A 24 7.49 -1.64 -16.67
C ALA A 24 7.84 -0.15 -16.52
N ASP A 25 7.98 0.56 -17.64
CA ASP A 25 8.37 1.98 -17.67
C ASP A 25 7.37 2.87 -16.91
N TYR A 26 6.09 2.51 -16.94
CA TYR A 26 5.04 3.25 -16.22
C TYR A 26 5.29 3.23 -14.70
N PHE A 27 5.84 2.15 -14.16
CA PHE A 27 6.07 2.00 -12.72
C PHE A 27 7.28 2.83 -12.27
N SER A 28 8.34 2.89 -13.10
CA SER A 28 9.47 3.80 -12.89
C SER A 28 9.03 5.28 -12.93
N THR A 29 8.15 5.62 -13.87
CA THR A 29 7.53 6.95 -13.97
C THR A 29 6.71 7.27 -12.71
N LEU A 30 5.88 6.33 -12.26
CA LEU A 30 5.07 6.47 -11.04
C LEU A 30 5.94 6.67 -9.79
N LYS A 31 7.01 5.89 -9.64
CA LYS A 31 7.96 6.05 -8.52
C LYS A 31 8.57 7.44 -8.52
N SER A 32 9.01 7.92 -9.68
CA SER A 32 9.61 9.26 -9.83
C SER A 32 8.60 10.36 -9.45
N PHE A 33 7.37 10.25 -9.94
CA PHE A 33 6.27 11.14 -9.57
C PHE A 33 6.05 11.19 -8.05
N LEU A 34 5.95 10.03 -7.38
CA LEU A 34 5.76 9.95 -5.93
C LEU A 34 6.94 10.52 -5.13
N ILE A 35 8.17 10.40 -5.63
CA ILE A 35 9.36 11.01 -5.00
C ILE A 35 9.26 12.54 -5.07
N GLU A 36 8.85 13.10 -6.20
CA GLU A 36 8.67 14.56 -6.32
C GLU A 36 7.51 15.07 -5.48
N GLU A 37 6.39 14.35 -5.43
CA GLU A 37 5.25 14.71 -4.57
C GLU A 37 5.63 14.75 -3.10
N LYS A 38 6.44 13.80 -2.62
CA LYS A 38 6.95 13.77 -1.24
C LYS A 38 7.81 14.97 -0.86
N LYS A 39 8.42 15.66 -1.82
CA LYS A 39 9.19 16.90 -1.55
C LYS A 39 8.26 18.10 -1.32
N ARG A 40 7.03 18.04 -1.83
CA ARG A 40 6.08 19.16 -1.88
C ARG A 40 4.92 19.00 -0.91
N TYR A 41 4.52 17.75 -0.64
CA TYR A 41 3.34 17.41 0.13
C TYR A 41 3.65 16.32 1.16
N THR A 42 2.83 16.26 2.21
CA THR A 42 2.80 15.10 3.08
C THR A 42 2.03 13.98 2.38
N VAL A 43 2.76 12.92 1.98
CA VAL A 43 2.20 11.75 1.32
C VAL A 43 2.07 10.61 2.32
N TYR A 44 0.90 9.98 2.36
CA TYR A 44 0.62 8.81 3.18
C TYR A 44 0.37 7.56 2.32
N PRO A 45 0.70 6.36 2.83
CA PRO A 45 1.42 6.09 4.08
C PRO A 45 2.93 6.39 3.95
N PRO A 46 3.72 6.25 5.04
CA PRO A 46 5.19 6.25 4.96
C PRO A 46 5.69 5.27 3.89
N GLY A 47 6.80 5.60 3.22
CA GLY A 47 7.28 4.86 2.05
C GLY A 47 7.45 3.35 2.26
N GLU A 48 7.96 2.96 3.43
CA GLU A 48 8.15 1.56 3.84
C GLU A 48 6.82 0.80 4.04
N LYS A 49 5.70 1.51 4.21
CA LYS A 49 4.38 0.92 4.45
C LYS A 49 3.53 0.86 3.18
N ILE A 50 3.97 1.42 2.05
CA ILE A 50 3.18 1.45 0.81
C ILE A 50 2.75 0.04 0.38
N PHE A 51 3.63 -0.95 0.53
CA PHE A 51 3.37 -2.32 0.11
C PHE A 51 3.04 -3.28 1.25
N ALA A 52 2.67 -2.79 2.45
CA ALA A 52 2.49 -3.64 3.63
C ALA A 52 1.47 -4.78 3.39
N ALA A 53 0.41 -4.55 2.63
CA ALA A 53 -0.55 -5.61 2.28
C ALA A 53 0.09 -6.82 1.58
N PHE A 54 1.06 -6.60 0.70
CA PHE A 54 1.79 -7.66 -0.01
C PHE A 54 2.83 -8.35 0.88
N ASP A 55 3.34 -7.67 1.90
CA ASP A 55 4.28 -8.24 2.86
C ASP A 55 3.58 -9.12 3.91
N HIS A 56 2.33 -8.77 4.27
CA HIS A 56 1.57 -9.47 5.31
C HIS A 56 0.95 -10.81 4.88
N THR A 57 0.84 -11.09 3.59
CA THR A 57 0.12 -12.28 3.09
C THR A 57 0.76 -12.72 1.79
N SER A 58 1.40 -13.90 1.77
CA SER A 58 1.97 -14.46 0.53
C SER A 58 0.87 -14.71 -0.50
N PHE A 59 1.21 -14.68 -1.78
CA PHE A 59 0.29 -14.87 -2.90
C PHE A 59 -0.54 -16.14 -2.76
N GLU A 60 0.09 -17.27 -2.43
CA GLU A 60 -0.59 -18.57 -2.29
C GLU A 60 -1.46 -18.66 -1.03
N SER A 61 -1.24 -17.79 -0.05
CA SER A 61 -2.03 -17.73 1.18
C SER A 61 -3.26 -16.83 1.07
N VAL A 62 -3.39 -16.07 -0.03
CA VAL A 62 -4.55 -15.19 -0.28
C VAL A 62 -5.81 -16.03 -0.41
N ARG A 63 -6.83 -15.68 0.38
CA ARG A 63 -8.17 -16.32 0.32
C ARG A 63 -9.30 -15.34 0.03
N VAL A 64 -9.12 -14.08 0.44
CA VAL A 64 -10.11 -13.01 0.29
C VAL A 64 -9.35 -11.74 -0.07
N VAL A 65 -9.86 -10.98 -1.04
CA VAL A 65 -9.32 -9.67 -1.41
C VAL A 65 -10.35 -8.60 -1.04
N ILE A 66 -9.98 -7.71 -0.12
CA ILE A 66 -10.79 -6.54 0.25
C ILE A 66 -10.18 -5.32 -0.42
N ILE A 67 -10.93 -4.67 -1.29
CA ILE A 67 -10.47 -3.51 -2.07
C ILE A 67 -11.02 -2.23 -1.43
N GLY A 68 -10.12 -1.35 -1.00
CA GLY A 68 -10.45 0.04 -0.64
C GLY A 68 -10.24 0.98 -1.83
N GLN A 69 -10.53 2.27 -1.64
CA GLN A 69 -10.34 3.29 -2.68
C GLN A 69 -8.90 3.84 -2.66
N ASP A 70 -8.54 4.52 -1.57
CA ASP A 70 -7.24 5.16 -1.36
C ASP A 70 -6.89 5.17 0.15
N PRO A 71 -5.63 5.41 0.53
CA PRO A 71 -5.23 5.45 1.93
C PRO A 71 -5.91 6.58 2.70
N TYR A 72 -6.14 6.39 4.01
CA TYR A 72 -6.53 7.49 4.88
C TYR A 72 -5.50 8.63 4.83
N HIS A 73 -5.99 9.87 4.72
CA HIS A 73 -5.16 11.06 4.53
C HIS A 73 -4.79 11.79 5.85
N GLY A 74 -5.22 11.29 7.00
CA GLY A 74 -4.85 11.84 8.31
C GLY A 74 -3.53 11.28 8.82
N ALA A 75 -2.78 12.12 9.54
CA ALA A 75 -1.50 11.75 10.13
C ALA A 75 -1.60 10.48 11.00
N GLY A 76 -0.76 9.49 10.70
CA GLY A 76 -0.70 8.22 11.43
C GLY A 76 -1.86 7.25 11.17
N GLN A 77 -2.81 7.57 10.28
CA GLN A 77 -3.94 6.68 10.00
C GLN A 77 -3.59 5.57 9.02
N ALA A 78 -3.02 5.92 7.86
CA ALA A 78 -2.67 4.93 6.84
C ALA A 78 -1.36 4.23 7.16
N HIS A 79 -1.38 2.90 7.05
CA HIS A 79 -0.22 2.03 7.32
C HIS A 79 -0.08 0.88 6.32
N GLY A 80 -0.68 1.02 5.13
CA GLY A 80 -0.53 0.07 4.02
C GLY A 80 -1.56 -1.04 3.95
N LEU A 81 -2.58 -1.02 4.81
CA LEU A 81 -3.69 -1.97 4.82
C LEU A 81 -5.02 -1.21 4.66
N CYS A 82 -5.87 -1.64 3.71
CA CYS A 82 -7.15 -0.97 3.45
C CYS A 82 -8.07 -1.05 4.68
N PHE A 83 -8.86 0.00 4.92
CA PHE A 83 -9.75 0.21 6.08
C PHE A 83 -9.11 0.22 7.48
N SER A 84 -7.92 -0.37 7.64
CA SER A 84 -7.22 -0.53 8.91
C SER A 84 -6.52 0.75 9.36
N VAL A 85 -6.39 0.93 10.69
CA VAL A 85 -5.61 1.99 11.33
C VAL A 85 -4.76 1.40 12.47
N PRO A 86 -3.59 1.98 12.80
CA PRO A 86 -2.78 1.52 13.93
C PRO A 86 -3.53 1.53 15.27
N GLN A 87 -3.05 0.72 16.22
CA GLN A 87 -3.59 0.70 17.57
C GLN A 87 -3.49 2.09 18.22
N GLY A 88 -4.56 2.48 18.94
CA GLY A 88 -4.66 3.80 19.57
C GLY A 88 -5.18 4.90 18.64
N ILE A 89 -5.22 4.68 17.32
CA ILE A 89 -5.82 5.63 16.38
C ILE A 89 -7.34 5.46 16.38
N ARG A 90 -8.06 6.60 16.39
CA ARG A 90 -9.52 6.61 16.31
C ARG A 90 -9.97 5.95 15.01
N LYS A 91 -10.87 4.97 15.14
CA LYS A 91 -11.47 4.25 14.01
C LYS A 91 -12.23 5.22 13.09
N PRO A 92 -11.94 5.24 11.78
CA PRO A 92 -12.68 6.06 10.82
C PRO A 92 -14.13 5.57 10.64
N PRO A 93 -15.05 6.42 10.12
CA PRO A 93 -16.46 6.05 9.96
C PRO A 93 -16.70 4.76 9.18
N SER A 94 -15.95 4.53 8.10
CA SER A 94 -16.04 3.31 7.30
C SER A 94 -15.70 2.05 8.10
N LEU A 95 -14.62 2.08 8.89
CA LEU A 95 -14.24 0.94 9.75
C LEU A 95 -15.27 0.70 10.87
N VAL A 96 -15.86 1.77 11.42
CA VAL A 96 -16.95 1.64 12.39
C VAL A 96 -18.16 0.95 11.76
N ASN A 97 -18.52 1.29 10.52
CA ASN A 97 -19.64 0.66 9.81
C ASN A 97 -19.34 -0.80 9.47
N ILE A 98 -18.11 -1.13 9.04
CA ILE A 98 -17.68 -2.53 8.85
C ILE A 98 -17.86 -3.34 10.14
N PHE A 99 -17.45 -2.82 11.30
CA PHE A 99 -17.66 -3.50 12.58
C PHE A 99 -19.12 -3.59 13.03
N LYS A 100 -20.01 -2.74 12.53
CA LYS A 100 -21.45 -2.88 12.78
C LYS A 100 -22.04 -4.01 11.93
N GLU A 101 -21.59 -4.16 10.69
CA GLU A 101 -22.09 -5.18 9.75
C GLU A 101 -21.59 -6.59 10.09
N ILE A 102 -20.40 -6.72 10.67
CA ILE A 102 -19.82 -8.03 11.04
C ILE A 102 -20.43 -8.59 12.35
N LYS A 103 -21.12 -7.76 13.12
CA LYS A 103 -21.78 -8.18 14.37
C LYS A 103 -23.06 -8.97 14.09
#